data_AF-A0AA43A6U1-F1
#
_entry.id   AF-A0AA43A6U1-F1
#
_cell.length_a   1.000
_cell.length_b   1.000
_cell.length_c   1.000
_cell.angle_alpha   90.00
_cell.angle_beta   90.00
_cell.angle_gamma   90.00
#
_symmetry.space_group_name_H-M   'P 1'
#
loop_
_entity.id
_entity.type
_entity.pdbx_description
1 polymer ?
#
loop_
_entity_poly.entity_id
_entity_poly.type
_entity_poly.pdbx_seq_one_letter_code
_entity_poly.pdbx_strand_id
1 'polypeptide(L)'
;MEKKDFETDTRYTIAWRQPDGNVIPATIYVHRTYDPYMIVRMTGSDATLRKIVYADITRIVATESVTAENRRTVPAALLDEKTWRDRTEMSHYASSAARGK
;
A
#
# COMPACT_ATOMS: atom_id res chain seq x y z
N MET A 1 -11.12 7.29 7.47
CA MET A 1 -11.66 6.88 6.15
C MET A 1 -12.23 5.47 6.25
N GLU A 2 -12.83 4.95 5.19
CA GLU A 2 -13.38 3.59 5.12
C GLU A 2 -13.04 2.90 3.79
N LYS A 3 -13.28 1.59 3.71
CA LYS A 3 -12.91 0.74 2.56
C LYS A 3 -13.43 1.25 1.21
N LYS A 4 -14.65 1.81 1.16
CA LYS A 4 -15.28 2.31 -0.07
C LYS A 4 -14.58 3.53 -0.68
N ASP A 5 -13.74 4.22 0.09
CA ASP A 5 -12.97 5.37 -0.40
C ASP A 5 -11.73 4.94 -1.21
N PHE A 6 -11.41 3.64 -1.23
CA PHE A 6 -10.21 3.09 -1.85
C PHE A 6 -10.51 1.97 -2.83
N GLU A 7 -9.82 1.99 -3.96
CA GLU A 7 -9.87 0.97 -4.98
C GLU A 7 -8.51 0.27 -5.11
N THR A 8 -8.55 -1.02 -5.46
CA THR A 8 -7.34 -1.78 -5.80
C THR A 8 -6.75 -1.28 -7.11
N ASP A 9 -5.44 -1.42 -7.25
CA ASP A 9 -4.68 -0.97 -8.43
C ASP A 9 -4.75 0.55 -8.69
N THR A 10 -4.97 1.33 -7.63
CA THR A 10 -5.02 2.79 -7.69
C THR A 10 -3.93 3.39 -6.79
N ARG A 11 -3.32 4.49 -7.26
CA ARG A 11 -2.41 5.31 -6.47
C ARG A 11 -3.18 6.41 -5.78
N TYR A 12 -2.87 6.61 -4.51
CA TYR A 12 -3.42 7.69 -3.71
C TYR A 12 -2.28 8.46 -3.06
N THR A 13 -2.39 9.77 -3.03
CA THR A 13 -1.63 10.60 -2.10
C THR A 13 -2.52 10.86 -0.91
N ILE A 14 -2.13 10.39 0.26
CA ILE A 14 -2.91 10.46 1.49
C ILE A 14 -2.17 11.29 2.55
N ALA A 15 -2.92 11.87 3.48
CA ALA A 15 -2.37 12.38 4.72
C ALA A 15 -2.48 11.27 5.78
N TRP A 16 -1.36 10.61 6.05
CA TRP A 16 -1.27 9.46 6.93
C TRP A 16 -0.77 9.88 8.31
N ARG A 17 -1.54 9.52 9.34
CA ARG A 17 -1.15 9.66 10.74
C ARG A 17 -0.27 8.47 11.13
N GLN A 18 0.96 8.76 11.50
CA GLN A 18 1.90 7.77 12.01
C GLN A 18 1.62 7.46 13.50
N PRO A 19 2.15 6.33 14.01
CA PRO A 19 1.95 5.95 15.42
C PRO A 19 2.49 6.96 16.43
N ASP A 20 3.45 7.78 16.04
CA ASP A 20 4.00 8.89 16.84
C ASP A 20 3.06 10.11 16.93
N GLY A 21 1.95 10.09 16.19
CA GLY A 21 0.97 11.17 16.13
C GLY A 21 1.21 12.18 15.00
N ASN A 22 2.33 12.10 14.29
CA ASN A 22 2.65 12.99 13.18
C ASN A 22 1.79 12.66 11.96
N VAL A 23 1.36 13.68 11.22
CA VAL A 23 0.65 13.51 9.96
C VAL A 23 1.58 13.85 8.81
N ILE A 24 1.89 12.85 7.99
CA ILE A 24 2.77 12.99 6.84
C ILE A 24 2.00 12.78 5.53
N PRO A 25 2.34 13.51 4.45
CA PRO A 25 1.89 13.13 3.13
C PRO A 25 2.60 11.84 2.70
N ALA A 26 1.84 10.87 2.21
CA ALA A 26 2.36 9.61 1.71
C ALA A 26 1.66 9.22 0.41
N THR A 27 2.44 8.87 -0.61
CA THR A 27 1.90 8.32 -1.85
C THR A 27 1.96 6.80 -1.79
N ILE A 28 0.81 6.17 -1.97
CA ILE A 28 0.59 4.74 -1.79
C ILE A 28 -0.03 4.15 -3.04
N TYR A 29 0.34 2.91 -3.37
CA TYR A 29 -0.33 2.08 -4.36
C TYR A 29 -1.11 0.99 -3.62
N VAL A 30 -2.42 0.90 -3.84
CA VAL A 30 -3.28 -0.07 -3.16
C VAL A 30 -3.25 -1.39 -3.91
N HIS A 31 -2.73 -2.44 -3.27
CA HIS A 31 -2.77 -3.79 -3.83
C HIS A 31 -4.06 -4.52 -3.48
N ARG A 32 -4.50 -4.38 -2.22
CA ARG A 32 -5.71 -5.07 -1.74
C ARG A 32 -6.37 -4.31 -0.60
N THR A 33 -7.69 -4.36 -0.55
CA THR A 33 -8.50 -3.79 0.52
C THR A 33 -9.16 -4.90 1.34
N TYR A 34 -9.14 -4.74 2.65
CA TYR A 34 -9.85 -5.55 3.64
C TYR A 34 -10.80 -4.64 4.42
N ASP A 35 -11.63 -5.19 5.31
CA ASP A 35 -12.57 -4.38 6.07
C ASP A 35 -11.88 -3.43 7.07
N PRO A 36 -10.88 -3.85 7.86
CA PRO A 36 -10.24 -2.94 8.81
C PRO A 36 -9.07 -2.15 8.21
N TYR A 37 -8.50 -2.61 7.10
CA TYR A 37 -7.22 -2.11 6.60
C TYR A 37 -7.03 -2.39 5.11
N MET A 38 -5.97 -1.84 4.53
CA MET A 38 -5.53 -2.16 3.19
C MET A 38 -4.04 -2.51 3.16
N ILE A 39 -3.66 -3.31 2.18
CA ILE A 39 -2.27 -3.63 1.86
C ILE A 39 -1.84 -2.73 0.72
N VAL A 40 -0.79 -1.96 0.98
CA VAL A 40 -0.32 -0.93 0.07
C VAL A 40 1.19 -1.01 -0.10
N ARG A 41 1.68 -0.40 -1.16
CA ARG A 41 3.11 -0.14 -1.36
C ARG A 41 3.34 1.36 -1.39
N MET A 42 4.27 1.88 -0.60
CA MET A 42 4.64 3.29 -0.69
C MET A 42 5.45 3.53 -1.95
N THR A 43 5.15 4.60 -2.69
CA THR A 43 5.94 5.00 -3.86
C THR A 43 7.13 5.84 -3.40
N GLY A 44 8.35 5.37 -3.67
CA GLY A 44 9.60 6.08 -3.30
C GLY A 44 10.40 5.38 -2.19
N SER A 45 9.81 4.42 -1.47
CA SER A 45 10.52 3.55 -0.53
C SER A 45 10.82 2.19 -1.16
N ASP A 46 11.72 1.43 -0.53
CA ASP A 46 12.02 0.03 -0.84
C ASP A 46 10.74 -0.77 -1.11
N ALA A 47 10.84 -1.87 -1.88
CA ALA A 47 9.71 -2.65 -2.40
C ALA A 47 8.79 -3.32 -1.34
N THR A 48 8.79 -2.79 -0.13
CA THR A 48 8.03 -3.09 1.05
C THR A 48 6.55 -2.80 0.91
N LEU A 49 5.76 -3.81 1.25
CA LEU A 49 4.33 -3.73 1.45
C LEU A 49 4.06 -3.30 2.89
N ARG A 50 3.03 -2.49 3.09
CA ARG A 50 2.56 -2.05 4.41
C ARG A 50 1.07 -2.26 4.53
N LYS A 51 0.65 -2.54 5.75
CA LYS A 51 -0.75 -2.54 6.16
C LYS A 51 -1.07 -1.17 6.76
N ILE A 52 -2.06 -0.50 6.20
CA ILE A 52 -2.55 0.78 6.70
C ILE A 52 -4.02 0.62 7.09
N VAL A 53 -4.33 0.98 8.34
CA VAL A 53 -5.70 1.02 8.85
C VAL A 53 -6.37 2.29 8.34
N TYR A 54 -7.62 2.21 7.91
CA TYR A 54 -8.32 3.37 7.35
C TYR A 54 -8.53 4.51 8.36
N ALA A 55 -8.51 4.18 9.66
CA ALA A 55 -8.57 5.15 10.75
C ALA A 55 -7.32 6.05 10.84
N ASP A 56 -6.17 5.56 10.37
CA ASP A 56 -4.92 6.33 10.36
C ASP A 56 -4.86 7.32 9.19
N ILE A 57 -5.81 7.24 8.25
CA ILE A 57 -5.87 8.15 7.11
C ILE A 57 -6.82 9.28 7.43
N THR A 58 -6.27 10.49 7.43
CA THR A 58 -7.00 11.72 7.76
C THR A 58 -7.69 12.31 6.54
N ARG A 59 -7.07 12.22 5.35
CA ARG A 59 -7.65 12.64 4.07
C ARG A 59 -6.95 12.03 2.87
N ILE A 60 -7.66 11.96 1.75
CA ILE A 60 -7.10 11.73 0.41
C ILE A 60 -6.82 13.10 -0.23
N VAL A 61 -5.61 13.29 -0.73
CA VAL A 61 -5.14 14.53 -1.37
C VAL A 61 -5.23 14.42 -2.89
N ALA A 62 -4.86 13.27 -3.45
CA ALA A 62 -4.93 13.01 -4.88
C ALA A 62 -5.19 11.53 -5.14
N THR A 63 -5.83 11.24 -6.27
CA THR A 63 -6.15 9.89 -6.73
C THR A 63 -5.71 9.75 -8.17
N GLU A 64 -4.97 8.70 -8.48
CA GLU A 64 -4.43 8.40 -9.80
C GLU A 64 -4.66 6.91 -10.12
N SER A 65 -5.57 6.62 -11.04
CA SER A 65 -5.81 5.25 -11.50
C SER A 65 -4.60 4.73 -12.27
N VAL A 66 -4.13 3.51 -11.96
CA VAL A 66 -2.97 2.94 -12.64
C VAL A 66 -3.40 2.07 -13.81
N THR A 67 -2.84 2.34 -14.99
CA THR A 67 -3.08 1.54 -16.18
C THR A 67 -2.56 0.11 -16.00
N ALA A 68 -3.17 -0.86 -16.67
CA ALA A 68 -2.83 -2.27 -16.55
C ALA A 68 -1.32 -2.55 -16.72
N GLU A 69 -0.66 -1.83 -17.62
CA GLU A 69 0.77 -1.93 -17.93
C GLU A 69 1.67 -1.47 -16.77
N ASN A 70 1.17 -0.57 -15.92
CA ASN A 70 1.88 -0.04 -14.76
C ASN A 70 1.48 -0.74 -13.45
N ARG A 71 0.58 -1.73 -13.51
CA ARG A 71 0.19 -2.51 -12.33
C ARG A 71 1.37 -3.34 -11.87
N ARG A 72 1.62 -3.28 -10.57
CA ARG A 72 2.69 -4.06 -9.95
C ARG A 72 2.10 -5.38 -9.47
N THR A 73 2.51 -6.47 -10.12
CA THR A 73 2.10 -7.81 -9.74
C THR A 73 2.80 -8.23 -8.45
N VAL A 74 2.01 -8.53 -7.43
CA VAL A 74 2.46 -9.15 -6.18
C VAL A 74 1.78 -10.52 -6.07
N PRO A 75 2.52 -11.59 -5.70
CA PRO A 75 1.93 -12.90 -5.48
C PRO A 75 0.71 -12.84 -4.55
N ALA A 76 -0.40 -13.45 -4.96
CA ALA A 76 -1.65 -13.43 -4.19
C ALA A 76 -1.50 -13.99 -2.76
N ALA A 77 -0.61 -14.96 -2.55
CA ALA A 77 -0.29 -15.50 -1.22
C ALA A 77 0.31 -14.46 -0.26
N LEU A 78 1.04 -13.47 -0.78
CA LEU A 78 1.55 -12.36 0.01
C LEU A 78 0.48 -11.32 0.30
N LEU A 79 -0.59 -11.28 -0.49
CA LEU A 79 -1.77 -10.45 -0.27
C LEU A 79 -2.90 -11.23 0.41
N ASP A 80 -2.60 -12.35 1.07
CA ASP A 80 -3.60 -13.14 1.80
C ASP A 80 -3.82 -12.57 3.21
N GLU A 81 -5.06 -12.51 3.66
CA GLU A 81 -5.42 -11.89 4.94
C GLU A 81 -4.71 -12.56 6.12
N LYS A 82 -4.52 -13.89 6.06
CA LYS A 82 -3.89 -14.66 7.13
C LYS A 82 -2.43 -14.26 7.31
N THR A 83 -1.75 -13.89 6.22
CA THR A 83 -0.37 -13.40 6.22
C THR A 83 -0.23 -12.07 6.97
N TRP A 84 -1.29 -11.26 7.02
CA TRP A 84 -1.31 -9.90 7.61
C TRP A 84 -2.04 -9.79 8.95
N ARG A 85 -2.36 -10.94 9.57
CA ARG A 85 -2.98 -10.98 10.90
C ARG A 85 -2.11 -10.24 11.93
N ASP A 86 -0.85 -10.66 12.04
CA ASP A 86 0.11 -10.13 13.03
C ASP A 86 1.17 -9.20 12.42
N ARG A 87 1.13 -8.99 11.09
CA ARG A 87 2.14 -8.20 10.36
C ARG A 87 1.59 -6.83 9.96
N THR A 88 2.43 -5.80 10.12
CA THR A 88 2.15 -4.43 9.69
C THR A 88 3.00 -4.01 8.49
N GLU A 89 4.12 -4.68 8.27
CA GLU A 89 5.05 -4.44 7.18
C GLU A 89 5.62 -5.76 6.66
N MET A 90 5.86 -5.83 5.36
CA MET A 90 6.54 -6.94 4.72
C MET A 90 7.44 -6.46 3.60
N SER A 91 8.75 -6.60 3.78
CA SER A 91 9.72 -6.40 2.70
C SER A 91 9.57 -7.50 1.67
N HIS A 92 9.06 -7.16 0.49
CA HIS A 92 9.16 -8.04 -0.66
C HIS A 92 10.48 -7.71 -1.35
N TYR A 93 11.44 -8.63 -1.31
CA TYR A 93 12.57 -8.60 -2.24
C TYR A 93 11.99 -8.81 -3.64
N ALA A 94 11.56 -7.72 -4.28
CA ALA A 94 11.51 -7.69 -5.72
C ALA A 94 12.98 -7.72 -6.15
N SER A 95 13.55 -8.92 -6.30
CA SER A 95 14.80 -9.12 -7.01
C SER A 95 14.60 -8.49 -8.39
N SER A 96 15.01 -7.23 -8.53
CA SER A 96 15.14 -6.62 -9.83
C SER A 96 16.21 -7.45 -10.53
N ALA A 97 15.81 -8.31 -11.47
CA ALA A 97 16.70 -9.02 -12.36
C ALA A 97 17.32 -8.02 -13.37
N ALA A 98 17.96 -6.97 -12.85
CA ALA A 98 18.58 -5.90 -13.62
C ALA A 98 19.82 -5.37 -12.89
N ARG A 99 20.70 -6.27 -12.42
CA ARG A 99 22.14 -6.00 -12.35
C ARG A 99 22.93 -7.30 -12.26
N GLY A 100 23.03 -7.96 -13.41
CA GLY A 100 23.77 -9.19 -13.59
C GLY A 100 24.36 -9.27 -14.99
N LYS A 101 25.13 -8.26 -15.41
CA LYS A 101 26.38 -8.39 -16.16
C LYS A 101 27.06 -7.04 -16.32
#